data_AF-A0A543JG09-F1
#
_entry.id   AF-A0A543JG09-F1
#
_cell.length_a   1.000
_cell.length_b   1.000
_cell.length_c   1.000
_cell.angle_alpha   90.00
_cell.angle_beta   90.00
_cell.angle_gamma   90.00
#
_symmetry.space_group_name_H-M   'P 1'
#
loop_
_entity.id
_entity.type
_entity.pdbx_description
1 polymer ?
#
loop_
_entity_poly.entity_id
_entity_poly.type
_entity_poly.pdbx_seq_one_letter_code
_entity_poly.pdbx_strand_id
1 'polypeptide(L)'
;MVRVRPHVRGGVNVKGHHRSAPTRTGGRSDNPAAVFFTVLVGLAALGGGLGSTAGFGASSPADFTHTHLNRVEGGSCAESSYGQVRDYLAAHPCTSLTRVLYDASDGTGTARVAVAWVTMPDAGQAAELKALVDRHGTGNITELTKDGIRFTGLRYASGIDGTTIVLAQAERAPGSTLADPVLKAAATEATTLAR
;
A
#
# COMPACT_ATOMS: atom_id res chain seq x y z
N MET A 1 -17.39 25.65 25.91
CA MET A 1 -15.96 25.86 25.54
C MET A 1 -15.10 25.55 26.75
N VAL A 2 -13.99 24.83 26.57
CA VAL A 2 -13.04 24.42 27.61
C VAL A 2 -11.75 25.22 27.46
N ARG A 3 -11.26 25.80 28.56
CA ARG A 3 -9.99 26.53 28.58
C ARG A 3 -8.83 25.54 28.79
N VAL A 4 -7.96 25.42 27.80
CA VAL A 4 -6.74 24.61 27.88
C VAL A 4 -5.63 25.44 28.50
N ARG A 5 -5.02 24.95 29.58
CA ARG A 5 -3.89 25.63 30.23
C ARG A 5 -2.61 25.45 29.39
N PRO A 6 -1.69 26.44 29.41
CA PRO A 6 -0.38 26.28 28.80
C PRO A 6 0.35 25.06 29.36
N HIS A 7 1.10 24.34 28.52
CA HIS A 7 1.89 23.17 28.90
C HIS A 7 3.06 22.96 27.94
N VAL A 8 4.04 22.13 28.32
CA VAL A 8 5.18 21.78 27.47
C VAL A 8 4.93 20.44 26.79
N ARG A 9 5.14 20.37 25.47
CA ARG A 9 5.04 19.13 24.69
C ARG A 9 6.28 18.98 23.81
N GLY A 10 7.06 17.92 24.02
CA GLY A 10 8.29 17.67 23.24
C GLY A 10 9.32 18.79 23.34
N GLY A 11 9.44 19.44 24.51
CA GLY A 11 10.36 20.57 24.72
C GLY A 11 9.85 21.93 24.22
N VAL A 12 8.67 21.98 23.59
CA VAL A 12 8.07 23.24 23.09
C VAL A 12 6.97 23.72 24.04
N ASN A 13 7.00 25.01 24.38
CA ASN A 13 5.97 25.67 25.18
C ASN A 13 4.71 25.93 24.35
N VAL A 14 3.61 25.26 24.69
CA VAL A 14 2.30 25.43 24.05
C VAL A 14 1.49 26.46 24.84
N LYS A 15 1.06 27.55 24.18
CA LYS A 15 0.22 28.60 24.78
C LYS A 15 -1.21 28.08 25.00
N GLY A 16 -1.79 28.44 26.14
CA GLY A 16 -3.17 28.10 26.46
C GLY A 16 -4.16 28.76 25.48
N HIS A 17 -5.23 28.04 25.14
CA HIS A 17 -6.28 28.48 24.22
C HIS A 17 -7.63 27.90 24.62
N HIS A 18 -8.71 28.38 24.01
CA HIS A 18 -10.06 27.84 24.21
C HIS A 18 -10.39 26.83 23.12
N ARG A 19 -10.95 25.67 23.50
CA ARG A 19 -11.46 24.66 22.57
C ARG A 19 -12.96 24.45 22.79
N SER A 20 -13.71 24.16 21.75
CA SER A 20 -15.10 23.71 21.89
C SER A 20 -15.16 22.37 22.66
N ALA A 21 -16.16 22.20 23.52
CA ALA A 21 -16.33 20.97 24.28
C ALA A 21 -16.73 19.83 23.32
N PRO A 22 -16.22 18.60 23.50
CA PRO A 22 -16.68 17.46 22.72
C PRO A 22 -18.16 17.21 23.02
N THR A 23 -18.98 17.12 21.97
CA THR A 23 -20.38 16.70 22.06
C THR A 23 -20.43 15.25 22.51
N ARG A 24 -21.08 15.03 23.66
CA ARG A 24 -21.32 13.72 24.26
C ARG A 24 -22.40 12.99 23.47
N THR A 25 -22.03 12.21 22.46
CA THR A 25 -22.88 11.14 21.93
C THR A 25 -22.77 9.94 22.86
N GLY A 26 -23.59 9.92 23.93
CA GLY A 26 -24.06 8.65 24.50
C GLY A 26 -25.12 8.10 23.54
N GLY A 27 -25.24 6.83 23.23
CA GLY A 27 -24.74 5.61 23.85
C GLY A 27 -25.90 4.63 23.79
N ARG A 28 -25.74 3.47 23.15
CA ARG A 28 -26.58 2.30 23.42
C ARG A 28 -25.92 1.02 22.91
N SER A 29 -25.36 0.28 23.85
CA SER A 29 -25.25 -1.17 23.79
C SER A 29 -26.68 -1.71 23.80
N ASP A 30 -27.04 -2.54 22.81
CA ASP A 30 -28.07 -3.58 22.89
C ASP A 30 -27.90 -4.49 21.65
N ASN A 31 -27.52 -5.74 21.89
CA ASN A 31 -27.54 -6.89 20.95
C ASN A 31 -28.74 -7.76 21.40
N PRO A 32 -29.17 -8.81 20.67
CA PRO A 32 -29.68 -8.88 19.30
C PRO A 32 -31.07 -9.57 19.26
N ALA A 33 -32.05 -9.08 18.51
CA ALA A 33 -33.23 -9.89 18.15
C ALA A 33 -34.08 -9.23 17.05
N ALA A 34 -34.31 -10.02 15.98
CA ALA A 34 -35.42 -9.89 15.03
C ALA A 34 -35.38 -8.61 14.15
N VAL A 35 -35.92 -8.54 12.94
CA VAL A 35 -37.10 -9.20 12.39
C VAL A 35 -36.93 -9.21 10.87
N PHE A 36 -37.18 -10.35 10.22
CA PHE A 36 -37.44 -10.38 8.79
C PHE A 36 -38.77 -9.68 8.51
N PHE A 37 -38.73 -8.53 7.83
CA PHE A 37 -39.92 -7.94 7.21
C PHE A 37 -39.71 -7.85 5.69
N THR A 38 -40.32 -8.80 4.99
CA THR A 38 -40.72 -8.69 3.59
C THR A 38 -41.76 -7.59 3.43
N VAL A 39 -41.55 -6.64 2.50
CA VAL A 39 -42.65 -5.90 1.86
C VAL A 39 -42.36 -5.71 0.36
N LEU A 40 -43.41 -5.98 -0.41
CA LEU A 40 -43.53 -6.04 -1.86
C LEU A 40 -43.39 -4.70 -2.59
N VAL A 41 -42.87 -4.80 -3.82
CA VAL A 41 -43.19 -4.10 -5.08
C VAL A 41 -44.06 -2.84 -5.01
N GLY A 42 -43.54 -1.74 -5.57
CA GLY A 42 -44.30 -0.59 -6.04
C GLY A 42 -43.69 -0.01 -7.31
N LEU A 43 -44.42 -0.11 -8.43
CA LEU A 43 -44.12 0.48 -9.73
C LEU A 43 -44.80 1.86 -9.84
N ALA A 44 -44.07 2.94 -10.07
CA ALA A 44 -44.60 4.22 -10.57
C ALA A 44 -43.49 5.13 -11.13
N ALA A 45 -43.85 5.93 -12.13
CA ALA A 45 -42.98 6.49 -13.16
C ALA A 45 -42.55 7.97 -12.94
N LEU A 46 -41.53 8.36 -13.73
CA LEU A 46 -41.16 9.72 -14.20
C LEU A 46 -40.83 10.80 -13.16
N GLY A 47 -39.54 11.12 -13.07
CA GLY A 47 -39.03 12.34 -12.45
C GLY A 47 -37.58 12.58 -12.85
N GLY A 48 -37.36 13.50 -13.79
CA GLY A 48 -36.04 13.93 -14.22
C GLY A 48 -35.28 14.61 -13.08
N GLY A 49 -34.06 14.14 -12.83
CA GLY A 49 -33.09 14.79 -11.96
C GLY A 49 -31.70 14.45 -12.45
N LEU A 50 -31.09 15.36 -13.23
CA LEU A 50 -29.65 15.33 -13.50
C LEU A 50 -28.91 15.66 -12.19
N GLY A 51 -28.66 14.62 -11.40
CA GLY A 51 -27.60 14.63 -10.40
C GLY A 51 -26.45 13.83 -10.95
N SER A 52 -25.53 14.48 -11.67
CA SER A 52 -24.23 13.89 -12.00
C SER A 52 -23.45 13.70 -10.70
N THR A 53 -23.64 12.55 -10.05
CA THR A 53 -22.60 12.03 -9.17
C THR A 53 -21.44 11.66 -10.09
N ALA A 54 -20.45 12.55 -10.19
CA ALA A 54 -19.11 12.15 -10.56
C ALA A 54 -18.65 11.17 -9.49
N GLY A 55 -19.03 9.90 -9.65
CA GLY A 55 -18.36 8.82 -8.98
C GLY A 55 -16.92 8.90 -9.42
N PHE A 56 -16.04 9.27 -8.49
CA PHE A 56 -14.66 8.84 -8.60
C PHE A 56 -14.75 7.33 -8.63
N GLY A 57 -14.70 6.76 -9.84
CA GLY A 57 -14.50 5.35 -10.00
C GLY A 57 -13.21 5.05 -9.28
N ALA A 58 -13.31 4.54 -8.06
CA ALA A 58 -12.30 3.64 -7.56
C ALA A 58 -12.22 2.59 -8.67
N SER A 59 -11.13 2.64 -9.45
CA SER A 59 -10.82 1.62 -10.41
C SER A 59 -11.05 0.29 -9.69
N SER A 60 -11.88 -0.58 -10.26
CA SER A 60 -11.90 -1.98 -9.84
C SER A 60 -10.44 -2.42 -9.67
N PRO A 61 -10.10 -3.28 -8.68
CA PRO A 61 -8.81 -3.95 -8.75
C PRO A 61 -8.74 -4.52 -10.17
N ALA A 62 -7.85 -4.00 -11.00
CA ALA A 62 -7.78 -4.46 -12.36
C ALA A 62 -7.45 -5.95 -12.26
N ASP A 63 -8.24 -6.79 -12.94
CA ASP A 63 -7.96 -8.21 -12.98
C ASP A 63 -6.71 -8.40 -13.82
N PHE A 64 -5.54 -8.42 -13.16
CA PHE A 64 -4.27 -8.59 -13.84
C PHE A 64 -4.00 -10.06 -14.09
N THR A 65 -3.74 -10.41 -15.34
CA THR A 65 -3.13 -11.69 -15.69
C THR A 65 -1.63 -11.60 -15.48
N HIS A 66 -1.09 -12.48 -14.64
CA HIS A 66 0.30 -12.49 -14.22
C HIS A 66 1.14 -13.49 -15.04
N THR A 67 2.28 -13.04 -15.56
CA THR A 67 3.28 -13.88 -16.21
C THR A 67 4.62 -13.77 -15.49
N HIS A 68 5.08 -14.86 -14.89
CA HIS A 68 6.39 -14.89 -14.23
C HIS A 68 7.52 -14.75 -15.25
N LEU A 69 8.45 -13.83 -14.99
CA LEU A 69 9.63 -13.60 -15.83
C LEU A 69 10.92 -14.09 -15.18
N ASN A 70 11.10 -13.80 -13.89
CA ASN A 70 12.29 -14.20 -13.16
C ASN A 70 12.00 -14.30 -11.64
N ARG A 71 12.76 -15.14 -10.94
CA ARG A 71 12.72 -15.33 -9.49
C ARG A 71 14.12 -15.65 -8.98
N VAL A 72 14.53 -14.95 -7.94
CA VAL A 72 15.80 -15.19 -7.22
C VAL A 72 15.48 -15.34 -5.74
N GLU A 73 15.96 -16.43 -5.14
CA GLU A 73 15.80 -16.73 -3.73
C GLU A 73 17.15 -16.71 -3.02
N GLY A 74 17.16 -16.21 -1.79
CA GLY A 74 18.38 -16.07 -0.99
C GLY A 74 19.28 -14.92 -1.45
N GLY A 75 20.55 -15.01 -1.03
CA GLY A 75 21.55 -13.96 -1.18
C GLY A 75 21.59 -12.99 0.01
N SER A 76 22.63 -12.16 0.04
CA SER A 76 22.77 -11.12 1.06
C SER A 76 21.76 -10.00 0.84
N CYS A 77 20.95 -9.71 1.86
CA CYS A 77 20.02 -8.58 1.85
C CYS A 77 20.74 -7.24 1.69
N ALA A 78 21.89 -7.08 2.33
CA ALA A 78 22.70 -5.87 2.18
C ALA A 78 23.24 -5.74 0.74
N GLU A 79 23.84 -6.78 0.16
CA GLU A 79 24.37 -6.70 -1.21
C GLU A 79 23.27 -6.57 -2.26
N SER A 80 22.06 -7.04 -1.93
CA SER A 80 20.87 -6.94 -2.78
C SER A 80 20.06 -5.67 -2.50
N SER A 81 20.62 -4.64 -1.88
CA SER A 81 19.94 -3.38 -1.58
C SER A 81 20.85 -2.18 -1.77
N TYR A 82 20.26 -0.98 -1.74
CA TYR A 82 20.97 0.27 -1.95
C TYR A 82 20.49 1.38 -1.01
N GLY A 83 21.23 2.49 -0.95
CA GLY A 83 20.93 3.62 -0.06
C GLY A 83 21.06 3.28 1.43
N GLN A 84 20.32 4.00 2.26
CA GLN A 84 20.21 3.76 3.71
C GLN A 84 19.60 2.38 4.04
N VAL A 85 18.77 1.83 3.14
CA VAL A 85 18.23 0.47 3.28
C VAL A 85 19.36 -0.56 3.29
N ARG A 86 20.38 -0.39 2.45
CA ARG A 86 21.61 -1.21 2.48
C ARG A 86 22.30 -1.13 3.83
N ASP A 87 22.48 0.09 4.33
CA ASP A 87 23.19 0.32 5.58
C ASP A 87 22.44 -0.31 6.77
N TYR A 88 21.09 -0.22 6.77
CA TYR A 88 20.26 -0.88 7.76
C TYR A 88 20.38 -2.41 7.69
N LEU A 89 20.30 -3.01 6.50
CA LEU A 89 20.38 -4.46 6.31
C LEU A 89 21.78 -5.04 6.55
N ALA A 90 22.82 -4.21 6.47
CA ALA A 90 24.17 -4.59 6.88
C ALA A 90 24.29 -4.69 8.40
N ALA A 91 23.60 -3.82 9.15
CA ALA A 91 23.55 -3.85 10.61
C ALA A 91 22.52 -4.86 11.17
N HIS A 92 21.44 -5.11 10.40
CA HIS A 92 20.33 -5.99 10.77
C HIS A 92 20.10 -7.01 9.66
N PRO A 93 20.87 -8.13 9.65
CA PRO A 93 20.74 -9.14 8.61
C PRO A 93 19.34 -9.75 8.61
N CYS A 94 18.71 -9.78 7.43
CA CYS A 94 17.47 -10.50 7.21
C CYS A 94 17.71 -12.02 7.31
N THR A 95 16.65 -12.78 7.60
CA THR A 95 16.70 -14.25 7.59
C THR A 95 16.41 -14.84 6.22
N SER A 96 15.75 -14.07 5.34
CA SER A 96 15.38 -14.54 4.01
C SER A 96 15.07 -13.39 3.06
N LEU A 97 15.43 -13.57 1.79
CA LEU A 97 15.11 -12.69 0.67
C LEU A 97 14.55 -13.50 -0.49
N THR A 98 13.44 -13.05 -1.07
CA THR A 98 12.98 -13.49 -2.40
C THR A 98 12.69 -12.27 -3.24
N ARG A 99 13.19 -12.25 -4.47
CA ARG A 99 12.92 -11.21 -5.46
C ARG A 99 12.30 -11.83 -6.70
N VAL A 100 11.27 -11.21 -7.23
CA VAL A 100 10.54 -11.70 -8.41
C VAL A 100 10.33 -10.54 -9.38
N LEU A 101 10.33 -10.89 -10.66
CA LEU A 101 9.91 -10.04 -11.76
C LEU A 101 8.76 -10.75 -12.48
N TYR A 102 7.65 -10.05 -12.68
CA TYR A 102 6.55 -10.53 -13.50
C TYR A 102 5.96 -9.42 -14.35
N ASP A 103 5.21 -9.83 -15.37
CA ASP A 103 4.33 -8.95 -16.14
C ASP A 103 2.89 -9.10 -15.63
N ALA A 104 2.21 -7.98 -15.41
CA ALA A 104 0.80 -7.90 -15.04
C ALA A 104 0.03 -7.20 -16.16
N SER A 105 -0.91 -7.92 -16.80
CA SER A 105 -1.65 -7.43 -17.96
C SER A 105 -3.15 -7.33 -17.66
N ASP A 106 -3.78 -6.22 -18.06
CA ASP A 106 -5.23 -6.03 -17.99
C ASP A 106 -5.92 -6.28 -19.35
N GLY A 107 -5.18 -6.81 -20.33
CA GLY A 107 -5.62 -7.01 -21.70
C GLY A 107 -5.45 -5.79 -22.62
N THR A 108 -5.28 -4.58 -22.08
CA THR A 108 -5.03 -3.35 -22.85
C THR A 108 -3.55 -2.97 -22.87
N GLY A 109 -2.79 -3.43 -21.88
CA GLY A 109 -1.34 -3.26 -21.82
C GLY A 109 -0.74 -4.04 -20.67
N THR A 110 0.55 -3.87 -20.46
CA THR A 110 1.32 -4.63 -19.48
C THR A 110 2.12 -3.72 -18.57
N ALA A 111 2.06 -4.00 -17.27
CA ALA A 111 2.93 -3.46 -16.25
C ALA A 111 4.05 -4.47 -15.97
N ARG A 112 5.30 -4.04 -16.02
CA ARG A 112 6.43 -4.79 -15.47
C ARG A 112 6.47 -4.54 -13.97
N VAL A 113 6.38 -5.59 -13.16
CA VAL A 113 6.32 -5.48 -11.70
C VAL A 113 7.49 -6.23 -11.07
N ALA A 114 8.25 -5.53 -10.24
CA ALA A 114 9.27 -6.12 -9.37
C ALA A 114 8.72 -6.22 -7.95
N VAL A 115 8.89 -7.39 -7.34
CA VAL A 115 8.49 -7.65 -5.95
C VAL A 115 9.67 -8.20 -5.17
N ALA A 116 9.83 -7.73 -3.93
CA ALA A 116 10.76 -8.28 -2.97
C ALA A 116 10.05 -8.60 -1.66
N TRP A 117 10.22 -9.84 -1.20
CA TRP A 117 9.86 -10.26 0.16
C TRP A 117 11.12 -10.33 1.01
N VAL A 118 11.14 -9.60 2.12
CA VAL A 118 12.26 -9.57 3.06
C VAL A 118 11.74 -10.02 4.42
N THR A 119 12.24 -11.16 4.92
CA THR A 119 11.92 -11.66 6.25
C THR A 119 13.01 -11.25 7.21
N MET A 120 12.64 -10.54 8.27
CA MET A 120 13.52 -10.14 9.36
C MET A 120 13.46 -11.16 10.51
N PRO A 121 14.45 -11.17 11.42
CA PRO A 121 14.43 -12.08 12.57
C PRO A 121 13.30 -11.78 13.55
N ASP A 122 12.81 -10.53 13.61
CA ASP A 122 11.69 -10.14 14.45
C ASP A 122 10.81 -9.06 13.78
N ALA A 123 9.59 -8.89 14.33
CA ALA A 123 8.58 -8.00 13.77
C ALA A 123 8.91 -6.51 13.96
N GLY A 124 9.71 -6.17 14.98
CA GLY A 124 10.17 -4.80 15.21
C GLY A 124 11.11 -4.36 14.10
N GLN A 125 12.12 -5.18 13.80
CA GLN A 125 13.05 -4.92 12.71
C GLN A 125 12.37 -4.91 11.33
N ALA A 126 11.34 -5.74 11.13
CA ALA A 126 10.52 -5.69 9.91
C ALA A 126 9.77 -4.35 9.78
N ALA A 127 9.16 -3.87 10.87
CA ALA A 127 8.46 -2.60 10.89
C ALA A 127 9.41 -1.41 10.68
N GLU A 128 10.60 -1.43 11.28
CA GLU A 128 11.64 -0.41 11.09
C GLU A 128 12.14 -0.37 9.65
N LEU A 129 12.42 -1.53 9.04
CA LEU A 129 12.82 -1.63 7.65
C LEU A 129 11.72 -1.09 6.72
N LYS A 130 10.46 -1.49 6.92
CA LYS A 130 9.34 -0.98 6.13
C LYS A 130 9.23 0.54 6.25
N ALA A 131 9.29 1.08 7.46
CA ALA A 131 9.22 2.51 7.69
C ALA A 131 10.39 3.26 7.05
N LEU A 132 11.57 2.63 6.93
CA LEU A 132 12.72 3.17 6.22
C LEU A 132 12.47 3.20 4.71
N VAL A 133 12.08 2.07 4.10
CA VAL A 133 11.86 1.96 2.65
C VAL A 133 10.69 2.83 2.18
N ASP A 134 9.64 2.98 3.01
CA ASP A 134 8.48 3.81 2.71
C ASP A 134 8.80 5.32 2.67
N ARG A 135 9.97 5.74 3.19
CA ARG A 135 10.44 7.12 3.04
C ARG A 135 11.15 7.28 1.70
N HIS A 136 10.64 8.16 0.86
CA HIS A 136 11.26 8.44 -0.43
C HIS A 136 12.75 8.83 -0.29
N GLY A 137 13.60 8.17 -1.07
CA GLY A 137 15.02 8.54 -1.22
C GLY A 137 15.96 7.84 -0.23
N THR A 138 15.45 6.95 0.61
CA THR A 138 16.26 6.15 1.54
C THR A 138 16.82 4.88 0.90
N GLY A 139 16.32 4.46 -0.26
CA GLY A 139 16.77 3.26 -0.98
C GLY A 139 15.72 2.16 -1.02
N ASN A 140 16.09 1.00 -1.54
CA ASN A 140 15.21 -0.18 -1.63
C ASN A 140 16.04 -1.47 -1.74
N ILE A 141 15.35 -2.60 -1.82
CA ILE A 141 15.89 -3.85 -2.36
C ILE A 141 16.06 -3.68 -3.88
N THR A 142 17.22 -4.05 -4.39
CA THR A 142 17.55 -4.00 -5.82
C THR A 142 16.61 -4.89 -6.62
N GLU A 143 15.87 -4.28 -7.53
CA GLU A 143 14.87 -4.92 -8.35
C GLU A 143 15.51 -5.85 -9.38
N LEU A 144 14.82 -6.95 -9.69
CA LEU A 144 15.12 -7.69 -10.91
C LEU A 144 14.62 -6.88 -12.11
N THR A 145 15.39 -6.85 -13.18
CA THR A 145 15.02 -6.11 -14.40
C THR A 145 15.18 -6.97 -15.64
N LYS A 146 14.46 -6.59 -16.69
CA LYS A 146 14.51 -7.15 -18.04
C LYS A 146 14.17 -6.01 -19.02
N ASP A 147 14.72 -6.07 -20.23
CA ASP A 147 14.43 -5.11 -21.32
C ASP A 147 14.81 -3.65 -20.99
N GLY A 148 15.82 -3.46 -20.13
CA GLY A 148 16.34 -2.13 -19.77
C GLY A 148 15.40 -1.28 -18.91
N ILE A 149 14.32 -1.84 -18.39
CA ILE A 149 13.37 -1.11 -17.54
C ILE A 149 14.05 -0.70 -16.23
N ARG A 150 13.91 0.57 -15.87
CA ARG A 150 14.35 1.11 -14.59
C ARG A 150 13.13 1.41 -13.72
N PHE A 151 13.08 0.82 -12.53
CA PHE A 151 12.08 1.15 -11.53
C PHE A 151 12.39 2.50 -10.88
N THR A 152 11.39 3.38 -10.85
CA THR A 152 11.56 4.78 -10.42
C THR A 152 11.17 5.02 -8.96
N GLY A 153 10.42 4.11 -8.35
CA GLY A 153 9.79 4.31 -7.04
C GLY A 153 8.45 5.06 -7.10
N LEU A 154 8.05 5.60 -8.26
CA LEU A 154 6.83 6.43 -8.34
C LEU A 154 5.54 5.61 -8.22
N ARG A 155 5.54 4.36 -8.68
CA ARG A 155 4.43 3.41 -8.54
C ARG A 155 4.82 2.29 -7.59
N TYR A 156 5.20 2.69 -6.40
CA TYR A 156 5.61 1.83 -5.30
C TYR A 156 4.44 1.49 -4.38
N ALA A 157 4.37 0.26 -3.88
CA ALA A 157 3.52 -0.13 -2.76
C ALA A 157 4.26 -1.10 -1.84
N SER A 158 3.82 -1.21 -0.60
CA SER A 158 4.42 -2.12 0.36
C SER A 158 3.43 -2.61 1.40
N GLY A 159 3.67 -3.83 1.89
CA GLY A 159 2.91 -4.50 2.93
C GLY A 159 3.82 -5.09 3.98
N ILE A 160 3.23 -5.56 5.08
CA ILE A 160 3.93 -6.29 6.14
C ILE A 160 2.99 -7.36 6.69
N ASP A 161 3.53 -8.56 6.88
CA ASP A 161 2.88 -9.67 7.55
C ASP A 161 3.87 -10.33 8.53
N GLY A 162 3.60 -10.19 9.83
CA GLY A 162 4.49 -10.62 10.90
C GLY A 162 5.90 -10.03 10.76
N THR A 163 6.86 -10.89 10.42
CA THR A 163 8.28 -10.52 10.24
C THR A 163 8.69 -10.30 8.79
N THR A 164 7.76 -10.45 7.84
CA THR A 164 8.03 -10.31 6.41
C THR A 164 7.42 -9.04 5.86
N ILE A 165 8.23 -8.22 5.21
CA ILE A 165 7.76 -7.09 4.41
C ILE A 165 7.70 -7.49 2.95
N VAL A 166 6.74 -6.94 2.22
CA VAL A 166 6.66 -7.03 0.77
C VAL A 166 6.79 -5.63 0.18
N LEU A 167 7.65 -5.51 -0.83
CA LEU A 167 7.99 -4.27 -1.50
C LEU A 167 7.72 -4.48 -2.98
N ALA A 168 6.86 -3.68 -3.57
CA ALA A 168 6.46 -3.81 -4.96
C ALA A 168 6.61 -2.49 -5.70
N GLN A 169 7.11 -2.56 -6.94
CA GLN A 169 7.14 -1.44 -7.86
C GLN A 169 6.67 -1.88 -9.22
N ALA A 170 5.96 -1.00 -9.91
CA ALA A 170 5.52 -1.21 -11.27
C ALA A 170 6.05 -0.14 -12.20
N GLU A 171 6.44 -0.54 -13.40
CA GLU A 171 6.69 0.35 -14.52
C GLU A 171 5.98 -0.16 -15.77
N ARG A 172 5.84 0.73 -16.74
CA ARG A 172 5.27 0.40 -18.03
C ARG A 172 6.20 -0.53 -18.81
N ALA A 173 5.70 -1.68 -19.26
CA ALA A 173 6.46 -2.55 -20.17
C ALA A 173 6.62 -1.89 -21.56
N PRO A 174 7.64 -2.26 -22.35
CA PRO A 174 7.79 -1.79 -23.73
C PRO A 174 6.51 -1.98 -24.55
N GLY A 175 6.09 -0.94 -25.27
CA GLY A 175 4.87 -0.96 -26.10
C GLY A 175 3.55 -0.84 -25.34
N SER A 176 3.57 -0.86 -24.00
CA SER A 176 2.35 -0.76 -23.18
C SER A 176 1.80 0.67 -23.11
N THR A 177 0.47 0.81 -23.14
CA THR A 177 -0.22 2.11 -23.00
C THR A 177 -0.82 2.35 -21.60
N LEU A 178 -0.61 1.45 -20.63
CA LEU A 178 -1.20 1.54 -19.28
C LEU A 178 -0.88 2.85 -18.54
N ALA A 179 -1.91 3.55 -18.07
CA ALA A 179 -1.76 4.80 -17.31
C ALA A 179 -1.17 4.60 -15.91
N ASP A 180 -0.59 5.66 -15.34
CA ASP A 180 0.04 5.65 -14.02
C ASP A 180 -0.83 5.09 -12.87
N PRO A 181 -2.12 5.41 -12.76
CA PRO A 181 -2.98 4.80 -11.75
C PRO A 181 -3.10 3.29 -11.89
N VAL A 182 -3.08 2.76 -13.11
CA VAL A 182 -3.13 1.31 -13.37
C VAL A 182 -1.80 0.65 -12.99
N LEU A 183 -0.67 1.28 -13.31
CA LEU A 183 0.64 0.80 -12.84
C LEU A 183 0.71 0.78 -11.29
N LYS A 184 0.21 1.83 -10.64
CA LYS A 184 0.12 1.88 -9.17
C LYS A 184 -0.83 0.83 -8.61
N ALA A 185 -1.93 0.51 -9.29
CA ALA A 185 -2.81 -0.59 -8.91
C ALA A 185 -2.09 -1.94 -8.99
N ALA A 186 -1.36 -2.22 -10.08
CA ALA A 186 -0.57 -3.44 -10.24
C ALA A 186 0.46 -3.61 -9.11
N ALA A 187 1.20 -2.56 -8.76
CA ALA A 187 2.13 -2.61 -7.62
C ALA A 187 1.41 -2.83 -6.28
N THR A 188 0.18 -2.32 -6.11
CA THR A 188 -0.57 -2.48 -4.86
C THR A 188 -1.09 -3.91 -4.72
N GLU A 189 -1.68 -4.47 -5.78
CA GLU A 189 -2.12 -5.87 -5.82
C GLU A 189 -0.96 -6.84 -5.56
N ALA A 190 0.21 -6.56 -6.11
CA ALA A 190 1.45 -7.32 -5.91
C ALA A 190 1.76 -7.61 -4.44
N THR A 191 1.41 -6.68 -3.54
CA THR A 191 1.65 -6.82 -2.09
C THR A 191 0.77 -7.88 -1.43
N THR A 192 -0.26 -8.35 -2.12
CA THR A 192 -1.16 -9.42 -1.65
C THR A 192 -0.85 -10.78 -2.25
N LEU A 193 0.09 -10.85 -3.20
CA LEU A 193 0.47 -12.11 -3.83
C LEU A 193 1.21 -13.00 -2.83
N ALA A 194 0.92 -14.30 -2.91
CA ALA A 194 1.68 -15.29 -2.16
C ALA A 194 3.13 -15.33 -2.65
N ARG A 195 4.04 -15.56 -1.69
CA ARG A 195 5.47 -15.75 -1.94
C ARG A 195 5.74 -17.09 -2.62
#